data_AF-A0A2D6XGT0-F1
#
_entry.id   AF-A0A2D6XGT0-F1
#
_cell.length_a   1.000
_cell.length_b   1.000
_cell.length_c   1.000
_cell.angle_alpha   90.00
_cell.angle_beta   90.00
_cell.angle_gamma   90.00
#
_symmetry.space_group_name_H-M   'P 1'
#
loop_
_entity.id
_entity.type
_entity.pdbx_description
1 polymer ?
#
loop_
_entity_poly.entity_id
_entity_poly.type
_entity_poly.pdbx_seq_one_letter_code
_entity_poly.pdbx_strand_id
1 'polypeptide(L)'
;GLPGPRKAPELATKEPPAPLDEAIREQALDAAIEEMKSVSSADGEQILDKIDQQVGNVKVEESFVVDPQFVDTVNIYSTVDGTPSTVLVSMLSKVLRRRVPPDSNIPERFHGQRAFALKPPEDAPIRQKLLCWLHPDHPMREELDELGLTTATCRKANIPSEFEVQSHVQMKHKRTWSTIEAHRSETRQQQGIDAQMQQAEAMTTLAEELRGLLTETPRPTGRKASTK
;
A
#
# COMPACT_ATOMS: atom_id res chain seq x y z
N GLY A 1 -26.71 -3.48 28.78
CA GLY A 1 -25.52 -2.83 29.36
C GLY A 1 -24.53 -2.60 28.25
N LEU A 2 -24.20 -1.34 27.96
CA LEU A 2 -23.23 -0.99 26.94
C LEU A 2 -21.81 -1.35 27.40
N PRO A 3 -20.96 -1.95 26.55
CA PRO A 3 -19.56 -2.20 26.90
C PRO A 3 -18.80 -0.88 26.95
N GLY A 4 -18.17 -0.59 28.09
CA GLY A 4 -17.40 0.62 28.34
C GLY A 4 -16.17 0.75 27.43
N PRO A 5 -15.64 1.97 27.25
CA PRO A 5 -14.50 2.23 26.38
C PRO A 5 -13.25 1.53 26.92
N ARG A 6 -12.61 0.72 26.06
CA ARG A 6 -11.32 0.08 26.36
C ARG A 6 -10.26 1.17 26.46
N LYS A 7 -9.64 1.27 27.64
CA LYS A 7 -8.48 2.13 27.93
C LYS A 7 -7.39 1.86 26.88
N ALA A 8 -6.98 2.90 26.16
CA ALA A 8 -5.82 2.82 25.27
C ALA A 8 -4.56 2.49 26.08
N PRO A 9 -3.65 1.64 25.57
CA PRO A 9 -2.37 1.39 26.23
C PRO A 9 -1.51 2.66 26.18
N GLU A 10 -1.05 3.11 27.35
CA GLU A 10 -0.04 4.15 27.52
C GLU A 10 1.20 3.78 26.69
N LEU A 11 1.44 4.55 25.64
CA LEU A 11 2.64 4.49 24.82
C LEU A 11 3.82 4.99 25.67
N ALA A 12 4.60 4.05 26.19
CA ALA A 12 5.86 4.33 26.85
C ALA A 12 6.78 5.12 25.90
N THR A 13 6.99 6.40 26.19
CA THR A 13 8.04 7.22 25.61
C THR A 13 9.38 6.64 26.04
N LYS A 14 10.00 5.80 25.19
CA LYS A 14 11.39 5.37 25.39
C LYS A 14 12.28 6.62 25.29
N GLU A 15 12.86 7.02 26.42
CA GLU A 15 13.91 8.03 26.47
C GLU A 15 15.04 7.67 25.49
N PRO A 16 15.68 8.66 24.85
CA PRO A 16 16.81 8.41 23.98
C PRO A 16 17.94 7.74 24.79
N PRO A 17 18.60 6.70 24.24
CA PRO A 17 19.65 5.98 24.93
C PRO A 17 20.82 6.90 25.28
N ALA A 18 21.48 6.62 26.41
CA ALA A 18 22.58 7.41 26.93
C ALA A 18 23.74 7.54 25.91
N PRO A 19 24.53 8.64 25.94
CA PRO A 19 25.56 8.93 24.94
C PRO A 19 26.70 7.89 24.88
N LEU A 20 26.94 7.17 25.98
CA LEU A 20 27.94 6.08 26.05
C LEU A 20 27.49 4.84 25.24
N ASP A 21 26.19 4.54 25.21
CA ASP A 21 25.65 3.41 24.47
C ASP A 21 25.68 3.67 22.95
N GLU A 22 25.60 4.94 22.54
CA GLU A 22 25.65 5.32 21.13
C GLU A 22 27.07 5.21 20.57
N ALA A 23 28.10 5.60 21.33
CA ALA A 23 29.50 5.47 20.92
C ALA A 23 29.91 4.00 20.71
N ILE A 24 29.45 3.11 21.61
CA ILE A 24 29.69 1.65 21.50
C ILE A 24 28.98 1.09 20.26
N ARG A 25 27.76 1.55 19.96
CA ARG A 25 27.03 1.17 18.74
C ARG A 25 27.71 1.67 17.47
N GLU A 26 28.25 2.89 17.46
CA GLU A 26 29.00 3.43 16.32
C GLU A 26 30.26 2.61 16.04
N GLN A 27 31.02 2.25 17.08
CA GLN A 27 32.19 1.38 16.95
C GLN A 27 31.84 -0.02 16.45
N ALA A 28 30.77 -0.63 16.97
CA ALA A 28 30.31 -1.95 16.53
C ALA A 28 29.84 -1.94 15.06
N LEU A 29 29.25 -0.85 14.60
CA LEU A 29 28.82 -0.68 13.21
C LEU A 29 30.00 -0.46 12.27
N ASP A 30 30.97 0.36 12.66
CA ASP A 30 32.18 0.56 11.86
C ASP A 30 32.97 -0.77 11.73
N ALA A 31 33.05 -1.56 12.82
CA ALA A 31 33.63 -2.90 12.79
C ALA A 31 32.85 -3.87 11.87
N ALA A 32 31.51 -3.90 11.95
CA ALA A 32 30.68 -4.74 11.07
C ALA A 32 30.79 -4.33 9.58
N ILE A 33 30.94 -3.03 9.30
CA ILE A 33 31.16 -2.51 7.94
C ILE A 33 32.54 -2.92 7.43
N GLU A 34 33.58 -2.88 8.27
CA GLU A 34 34.93 -3.30 7.92
C GLU A 34 35.01 -4.81 7.68
N GLU A 35 34.33 -5.61 8.51
CA GLU A 35 34.19 -7.06 8.32
C GLU A 35 33.53 -7.37 6.97
N MET A 36 32.37 -6.78 6.66
CA MET A 36 31.70 -6.98 5.37
C MET A 36 32.57 -6.54 4.16
N LYS A 37 33.36 -5.47 4.31
CA LYS A 37 34.31 -5.03 3.27
C LYS A 37 35.47 -6.01 3.09
N SER A 38 35.98 -6.59 4.18
CA SER A 38 37.07 -7.57 4.13
C SER A 38 36.64 -8.89 3.48
N VAL A 39 35.40 -9.32 3.75
CA VAL A 39 34.79 -10.54 3.19
C VAL A 39 34.52 -10.42 1.68
N SER A 40 34.23 -9.23 1.16
CA SER A 40 34.06 -8.99 -0.29
C SER A 40 35.38 -9.13 -1.09
N SER A 41 36.54 -9.04 -0.41
CA SER A 41 37.86 -9.08 -1.07
C SER A 41 38.56 -10.45 -1.06
N ALA A 42 38.07 -11.42 -0.28
CA ALA A 42 38.68 -12.74 -0.15
C ALA A 42 37.61 -13.84 -0.25
N ASP A 43 37.66 -14.60 -1.35
CA ASP A 43 37.10 -15.95 -1.48
C ASP A 43 35.56 -16.07 -1.42
N GLY A 44 34.89 -15.65 -2.50
CA GLY A 44 33.44 -15.82 -2.74
C GLY A 44 32.93 -17.27 -2.86
N GLU A 45 33.78 -18.29 -2.68
CA GLU A 45 33.38 -19.70 -2.80
C GLU A 45 33.34 -20.47 -1.46
N GLN A 46 33.85 -19.92 -0.35
CA GLN A 46 33.94 -20.67 0.92
C GLN A 46 32.90 -20.29 1.98
N ILE A 47 32.02 -19.32 1.68
CA ILE A 47 31.05 -18.79 2.63
C ILE A 47 29.77 -19.64 2.71
N LEU A 48 29.40 -20.34 1.63
CA LEU A 48 28.20 -21.17 1.61
C LEU A 48 28.34 -22.42 2.50
N ASP A 49 29.52 -23.02 2.60
CA ASP A 49 29.75 -24.20 3.44
C ASP A 49 29.87 -23.87 4.95
N LYS A 50 30.29 -22.65 5.31
CA LYS A 50 30.44 -22.24 6.72
C LYS A 50 29.16 -21.70 7.34
N ILE A 51 28.25 -21.12 6.55
CA ILE A 51 26.96 -20.65 7.05
C ILE A 51 25.99 -21.83 7.28
N ASP A 52 26.09 -22.90 6.48
CA ASP A 52 25.23 -24.10 6.62
C ASP A 52 25.56 -24.96 7.86
N GLN A 53 26.79 -24.85 8.40
CA GLN A 53 27.20 -25.58 9.62
C GLN A 53 26.84 -24.90 10.95
N GLN A 54 26.48 -23.61 10.97
CA GLN A 54 26.27 -22.87 12.24
C GLN A 54 24.86 -22.37 12.52
N VAL A 55 23.92 -22.40 11.56
CA VAL A 55 22.52 -22.09 11.84
C VAL A 55 21.62 -23.05 11.06
N GLY A 56 21.01 -23.98 11.79
CA GLY A 56 20.18 -25.03 11.20
C GLY A 56 19.12 -24.50 10.24
N ASN A 57 19.12 -25.11 9.04
CA ASN A 57 18.01 -25.25 8.10
C ASN A 57 17.07 -24.05 7.97
N VAL A 58 17.42 -23.12 7.07
CA VAL A 58 16.42 -22.32 6.36
C VAL A 58 16.65 -22.48 4.87
N LYS A 59 15.83 -23.31 4.22
CA LYS A 59 15.71 -23.35 2.75
C LYS A 59 15.22 -21.98 2.27
N VAL A 60 16.11 -21.20 1.68
CA VAL A 60 15.75 -20.03 0.90
C VAL A 60 15.68 -20.46 -0.57
N GLU A 61 14.47 -20.58 -1.10
CA GLU A 61 14.28 -20.79 -2.54
C GLU A 61 14.67 -19.53 -3.33
N GLU A 62 15.40 -19.79 -4.41
CA GLU A 62 16.11 -18.85 -5.27
C GLU A 62 15.20 -17.90 -6.05
N SER A 63 15.67 -16.65 -6.21
CA SER A 63 15.74 -16.04 -7.53
C SER A 63 16.88 -15.03 -7.55
N PHE A 64 18.11 -15.53 -7.65
CA PHE A 64 19.28 -14.73 -8.00
C PHE A 64 19.36 -14.67 -9.54
N VAL A 65 19.09 -13.51 -10.12
CA VAL A 65 19.59 -13.20 -11.46
C VAL A 65 20.98 -12.62 -11.25
N VAL A 66 22.00 -13.43 -11.49
CA VAL A 66 23.41 -13.01 -11.53
C VAL A 66 23.78 -12.81 -12.99
N ASP A 67 24.17 -11.58 -13.33
CA ASP A 67 24.82 -11.19 -14.57
C ASP A 67 25.81 -10.04 -14.26
N PRO A 68 26.92 -9.86 -15.01
CA PRO A 68 28.24 -10.26 -14.52
C PRO A 68 29.27 -9.12 -14.59
N GLN A 69 29.09 -8.07 -13.78
CA GLN A 69 30.14 -7.06 -13.50
C GLN A 69 29.98 -6.61 -12.04
N PHE A 70 30.75 -7.24 -11.15
CA PHE A 70 30.70 -7.10 -9.69
C PHE A 70 30.51 -5.66 -9.22
N VAL A 71 29.28 -5.32 -8.85
CA VAL A 71 29.04 -4.26 -7.89
C VAL A 71 28.42 -4.93 -6.68
N ASP A 72 29.24 -5.11 -5.64
CA ASP A 72 28.77 -5.66 -4.38
C ASP A 72 27.60 -4.79 -3.90
N THR A 73 26.40 -5.36 -3.94
CA THR A 73 25.16 -4.71 -3.57
C THR A 73 24.62 -5.39 -2.32
N VAL A 74 24.18 -4.59 -1.36
CA VAL A 74 23.63 -5.04 -0.09
C VAL A 74 22.24 -4.44 0.07
N ASN A 75 21.31 -5.25 0.55
CA ASN A 75 19.97 -4.79 0.90
C ASN A 75 20.00 -4.15 2.30
N ILE A 76 19.52 -2.92 2.37
CA ILE A 76 19.26 -2.20 3.62
C ILE A 76 17.76 -1.98 3.77
N TYR A 77 17.29 -1.75 4.99
CA TYR A 77 15.88 -1.59 5.31
C TYR A 77 15.62 -0.21 5.92
N SER A 78 14.56 0.48 5.50
CA SER A 78 14.09 1.70 6.17
C SER A 78 13.65 1.38 7.60
N THR A 79 14.08 2.17 8.57
CA THR A 79 13.66 2.01 9.99
C THR A 79 12.23 2.43 10.25
N VAL A 80 11.67 3.28 9.36
CA VAL A 80 10.30 3.79 9.47
C VAL A 80 9.29 2.79 8.90
N ASP A 81 9.56 2.30 7.69
CA ASP A 81 8.58 1.54 6.89
C ASP A 81 9.00 0.09 6.62
N GLY A 82 10.22 -0.30 6.97
CA GLY A 82 10.77 -1.63 6.68
C GLY A 82 11.04 -1.90 5.20
N THR A 83 11.01 -0.88 4.33
CA THR A 83 11.23 -1.05 2.88
C THR A 83 12.66 -1.49 2.58
N PRO A 84 12.86 -2.59 1.83
CA PRO A 84 14.17 -2.93 1.34
C PRO A 84 14.61 -1.92 0.27
N SER A 85 15.88 -1.53 0.30
CA SER A 85 16.54 -0.73 -0.71
C SER A 85 17.90 -1.35 -1.00
N THR A 86 18.21 -1.55 -2.28
CA THR A 86 19.48 -2.11 -2.70
C THR A 86 20.50 -1.00 -2.88
N VAL A 87 21.63 -1.09 -2.18
CA VAL A 87 22.67 -0.06 -2.18
C VAL A 87 24.03 -0.71 -2.43
N LEU A 88 24.91 0.01 -3.13
CA LEU A 88 26.29 -0.43 -3.34
C LEU A 88 27.06 -0.44 -2.00
N VAL A 89 27.90 -1.44 -1.76
CA VAL A 89 28.71 -1.56 -0.53
C VAL A 89 29.57 -0.31 -0.28
N SER A 90 30.07 0.33 -1.34
CA SER A 90 30.82 1.59 -1.26
C SER A 90 30.00 2.75 -0.67
N MET A 91 28.68 2.73 -0.85
CA MET A 91 27.74 3.74 -0.35
C MET A 91 27.13 3.37 1.01
N LEU A 92 27.36 2.15 1.49
CA LEU A 92 26.70 1.62 2.68
C LEU A 92 26.95 2.47 3.93
N SER A 93 28.21 2.88 4.18
CA SER A 93 28.56 3.72 5.33
C SER A 93 27.88 5.09 5.28
N LYS A 94 27.78 5.68 4.10
CA LYS A 94 27.13 6.99 3.90
C LYS A 94 25.62 6.90 4.11
N VAL A 95 25.00 5.81 3.64
CA VAL A 95 23.55 5.62 3.74
C VAL A 95 23.13 5.23 5.15
N LEU A 96 23.87 4.34 5.84
CA LEU A 96 23.57 3.92 7.22
C LEU A 96 23.79 5.03 8.27
N ARG A 97 24.59 6.04 7.95
CA ARG A 97 24.79 7.24 8.80
C ARG A 97 23.70 8.30 8.60
N ARG A 98 22.82 8.15 7.60
CA ARG A 98 21.74 9.10 7.34
C ARG A 98 20.71 9.04 8.46
N ARG A 99 20.41 10.20 9.05
CA ARG A 99 19.36 10.35 10.07
C ARG A 99 18.05 10.82 9.43
N VAL A 100 16.94 10.44 10.04
CA VAL A 100 15.60 10.86 9.62
C VAL A 100 15.44 12.35 9.93
N PRO A 101 15.16 13.20 8.92
CA PRO A 101 14.91 14.61 9.15
C PRO A 101 13.59 14.80 9.91
N PRO A 102 13.44 15.89 10.68
CA PRO A 102 12.17 16.25 11.28
C PRO A 102 11.23 16.72 10.16
N ASP A 103 10.40 15.81 9.66
CA ASP A 103 9.43 16.04 8.60
C ASP A 103 8.01 15.72 9.10
N SER A 104 7.01 16.42 8.57
CA SER A 104 5.60 16.34 9.01
C SER A 104 4.95 14.98 8.70
N ASN A 105 5.49 14.24 7.73
CA ASN A 105 4.96 12.94 7.32
C ASN A 105 5.54 11.75 8.11
N ILE A 106 6.54 11.97 8.97
CA ILE A 106 7.21 10.90 9.73
C ILE A 106 6.91 11.07 11.22
N PRO A 107 6.46 10.01 11.94
CA PRO A 107 6.19 10.11 13.37
C PRO A 107 7.41 10.63 14.15
N GLU A 108 7.20 11.59 15.05
CA GLU A 108 8.27 12.27 15.83
C GLU A 108 9.22 11.31 16.53
N ARG A 109 8.73 10.13 16.93
CA ARG A 109 9.53 9.06 17.56
C ARG A 109 10.72 8.59 16.72
N PHE A 110 10.70 8.79 15.41
CA PHE A 110 11.79 8.38 14.50
C PHE A 110 12.73 9.52 14.15
N HIS A 111 12.42 10.78 14.52
CA HIS A 111 13.26 11.93 14.18
C HIS A 111 14.63 11.80 14.85
N GLY A 112 15.69 12.10 14.09
CA GLY A 112 17.06 11.97 14.58
C GLY A 112 17.58 10.53 14.73
N GLN A 113 16.73 9.51 14.60
CA GLN A 113 17.18 8.11 14.51
C GLN A 113 17.80 7.82 13.14
N ARG A 114 18.50 6.69 13.03
CA ARG A 114 19.04 6.22 11.74
C ARG A 114 17.89 5.91 10.80
N ALA A 115 17.97 6.39 9.57
CA ALA A 115 16.93 6.18 8.56
C ALA A 115 16.95 4.75 7.99
N PHE A 116 18.10 4.06 8.07
CA PHE A 116 18.28 2.74 7.50
C PHE A 116 19.00 1.79 8.48
N ALA A 117 18.66 0.51 8.40
CA ALA A 117 19.25 -0.59 9.16
C ALA A 117 19.62 -1.77 8.24
N LEU A 118 20.59 -2.59 8.66
CA LEU A 118 20.98 -3.80 7.93
C LEU A 118 20.00 -4.97 8.14
N LYS A 119 19.26 -4.94 9.25
CA LYS A 119 18.21 -5.92 9.55
C LYS A 119 16.84 -5.27 9.40
N PRO A 120 15.82 -6.02 8.93
CA PRO A 120 14.46 -5.52 8.92
C PRO A 120 14.01 -5.23 10.37
N PRO A 121 13.46 -4.04 10.66
CA PRO A 121 12.94 -3.73 11.99
C PRO A 121 11.75 -4.63 12.33
N GLU A 122 11.76 -5.24 13.51
CA GLU A 122 10.67 -6.12 14.00
C GLU A 122 9.35 -5.35 14.20
N ASP A 123 9.46 -4.05 14.54
CA ASP A 123 8.34 -3.15 14.78
C ASP A 123 7.87 -2.39 13.53
N ALA A 124 8.34 -2.75 12.32
CA ALA A 124 7.84 -2.12 11.11
C ALA A 124 6.32 -2.32 10.99
N PRO A 125 5.56 -1.29 10.58
CA PRO A 125 4.15 -1.46 10.31
C PRO A 125 4.01 -2.59 9.27
N ILE A 126 3.32 -3.67 9.66
CA ILE A 126 3.06 -4.80 8.77
C ILE A 126 2.29 -4.23 7.58
N ARG A 127 2.98 -4.08 6.44
CA ARG A 127 2.32 -3.69 5.20
C ARG A 127 1.25 -4.75 4.93
N GLN A 128 0.00 -4.32 4.87
CA GLN A 128 -1.09 -5.23 4.55
C GLN A 128 -0.78 -5.83 3.19
N LYS A 129 -0.57 -7.14 3.19
CA LYS A 129 -0.28 -7.90 1.98
C LYS A 129 -1.61 -8.07 1.26
N LEU A 130 -1.81 -7.33 0.18
CA LEU A 130 -3.01 -7.40 -0.62
C LEU A 130 -2.99 -8.67 -1.47
N LEU A 131 -4.17 -9.26 -1.58
CA LEU A 131 -4.45 -10.43 -2.39
C LEU A 131 -4.65 -9.98 -3.84
N CYS A 132 -4.22 -10.81 -4.80
CA CYS A 132 -4.62 -10.62 -6.19
C CYS A 132 -6.15 -10.69 -6.32
N TRP A 133 -6.75 -9.94 -7.26
CA TRP A 133 -8.21 -10.00 -7.49
C TRP A 133 -8.70 -11.41 -7.86
N LEU A 134 -7.84 -12.21 -8.50
CA LEU A 134 -8.13 -13.60 -8.86
C LEU A 134 -7.75 -14.60 -7.76
N HIS A 135 -7.42 -14.14 -6.56
CA HIS A 135 -7.15 -15.01 -5.43
C HIS A 135 -8.46 -15.68 -4.95
N PRO A 136 -8.44 -16.97 -4.58
CA PRO A 136 -9.64 -17.66 -4.10
C PRO A 136 -10.29 -16.95 -2.90
N ASP A 137 -9.47 -16.43 -1.98
CA ASP A 137 -9.94 -15.73 -0.78
C ASP A 137 -10.21 -14.23 -0.98
N HIS A 138 -10.14 -13.72 -2.22
CA HIS A 138 -10.41 -12.31 -2.47
C HIS A 138 -11.92 -12.03 -2.39
N PRO A 139 -12.38 -10.93 -1.77
CA PRO A 139 -13.82 -10.64 -1.61
C PRO A 139 -14.56 -10.51 -2.95
N MET A 140 -13.90 -10.00 -3.98
CA MET A 140 -14.46 -9.87 -5.35
C MET A 140 -14.54 -11.21 -6.10
N ARG A 141 -14.21 -12.34 -5.47
CA ARG A 141 -14.15 -13.63 -6.17
C ARG A 141 -15.52 -14.06 -6.69
N GLU A 142 -16.57 -13.85 -5.90
CA GLU A 142 -17.95 -14.21 -6.26
C GLU A 142 -18.40 -13.49 -7.54
N GLU A 143 -18.21 -12.17 -7.61
CA GLU A 143 -18.52 -11.37 -8.81
C GLU A 143 -17.72 -11.84 -10.04
N LEU A 144 -16.45 -12.23 -9.86
CA LEU A 144 -15.61 -12.71 -10.96
C LEU A 144 -16.04 -14.10 -11.44
N ASP A 145 -16.53 -14.94 -10.53
CA ASP A 145 -17.05 -16.26 -10.86
C ASP A 145 -18.37 -16.14 -11.65
N GLU A 146 -19.23 -15.17 -11.33
CA GLU A 146 -20.42 -14.83 -12.12
C GLU A 146 -20.07 -14.38 -13.55
N LEU A 147 -18.95 -13.69 -13.73
CA LEU A 147 -18.41 -13.30 -15.05
C LEU A 147 -17.80 -14.47 -15.83
N GLY A 148 -17.84 -15.69 -15.28
CA GLY A 148 -17.30 -16.89 -15.92
C GLY A 148 -15.77 -17.02 -15.80
N LEU A 149 -15.13 -16.29 -14.89
CA LEU A 149 -13.67 -16.34 -14.66
C LEU A 149 -13.27 -17.43 -13.63
N THR A 150 -14.12 -18.43 -13.44
CA THR A 150 -13.95 -19.52 -12.47
C THR A 150 -12.64 -20.30 -12.63
N THR A 151 -12.16 -20.45 -13.86
CA THR A 151 -10.92 -21.20 -14.16
C THR A 151 -9.64 -20.39 -13.93
N ALA A 152 -9.74 -19.06 -13.82
CA ALA A 152 -8.59 -18.19 -13.62
C ALA A 152 -8.38 -17.92 -12.12
N THR A 153 -7.47 -18.66 -11.50
CA THR A 153 -7.09 -18.47 -10.08
C THR A 153 -5.63 -18.07 -9.96
N CYS A 154 -5.32 -17.09 -9.11
CA CYS A 154 -3.95 -16.66 -8.82
C CYS A 154 -3.65 -16.82 -7.33
N ARG A 155 -2.54 -17.47 -6.97
CA ARG A 155 -2.11 -17.68 -5.57
C ARG A 155 -1.28 -16.52 -4.99
N LYS A 156 -1.11 -15.42 -5.73
CA LYS A 156 -0.29 -14.30 -5.28
C LYS A 156 -1.05 -13.53 -4.17
N ALA A 157 -0.50 -13.62 -2.96
CA ALA A 157 -1.08 -13.02 -1.75
C ALA A 157 -0.21 -11.92 -1.11
N ASN A 158 0.94 -11.59 -1.72
CA ASN A 158 1.91 -10.65 -1.17
C ASN A 158 2.16 -9.50 -2.14
N ILE A 159 1.13 -8.67 -2.35
CA ILE A 159 1.20 -7.47 -3.17
C ILE A 159 1.12 -6.24 -2.24
N PRO A 160 2.04 -5.27 -2.35
CA PRO A 160 2.17 -4.21 -1.34
C PRO A 160 1.21 -3.03 -1.52
N SER A 161 0.59 -2.86 -2.69
CA SER A 161 -0.31 -1.75 -3.00
C SER A 161 -1.38 -2.17 -4.00
N GLU A 162 -2.56 -1.56 -3.94
CA GLU A 162 -3.67 -1.83 -4.86
C GLU A 162 -3.30 -1.50 -6.32
N PHE A 163 -2.49 -0.45 -6.53
CA PHE A 163 -1.96 -0.14 -7.87
C PHE A 163 -1.08 -1.27 -8.43
N GLU A 164 -0.29 -1.91 -7.57
CA GLU A 164 0.51 -3.06 -7.95
C GLU A 164 -0.36 -4.30 -8.17
N VAL A 165 -1.49 -4.44 -7.45
CA VAL A 165 -2.48 -5.49 -7.73
C VAL A 165 -3.05 -5.30 -9.13
N GLN A 166 -3.47 -4.09 -9.46
CA GLN A 166 -3.98 -3.75 -10.79
C GLN A 166 -2.95 -4.05 -11.88
N SER A 167 -1.72 -3.57 -11.70
CA SER A 167 -0.62 -3.82 -12.64
C SER A 167 -0.30 -5.31 -12.77
N HIS A 168 -0.34 -6.06 -11.66
CA HIS A 168 -0.14 -7.51 -11.66
C HIS A 168 -1.23 -8.21 -12.50
N VAL A 169 -2.50 -7.89 -12.30
CA VAL A 169 -3.60 -8.47 -13.07
C VAL A 169 -3.50 -8.08 -14.54
N GLN A 170 -3.20 -6.81 -14.84
CA GLN A 170 -3.03 -6.32 -16.20
C GLN A 170 -1.88 -7.02 -16.95
N MET A 171 -0.74 -7.24 -16.28
CA MET A 171 0.44 -7.82 -16.93
C MET A 171 0.39 -9.35 -16.99
N LYS A 172 0.02 -10.01 -15.90
CA LYS A 172 0.05 -11.49 -15.77
C LYS A 172 -1.24 -12.15 -16.20
N HIS A 173 -2.37 -11.45 -16.10
CA HIS A 173 -3.69 -11.98 -16.41
C HIS A 173 -4.40 -11.12 -17.47
N LYS A 174 -3.71 -10.83 -18.57
CA LYS A 174 -4.20 -9.94 -19.66
C LYS A 174 -5.61 -10.26 -20.14
N ARG A 175 -5.93 -11.54 -20.35
CA ARG A 175 -7.24 -11.98 -20.86
C ARG A 175 -8.35 -11.77 -19.84
N THR A 176 -8.10 -12.07 -18.56
CA THR A 176 -9.10 -11.84 -17.51
C THR A 176 -9.26 -10.34 -17.26
N TRP A 177 -8.14 -9.58 -17.30
CA TRP A 177 -8.16 -8.14 -17.21
C TRP A 177 -9.05 -7.52 -18.29
N SER A 178 -8.95 -7.96 -19.56
CA SER A 178 -9.82 -7.45 -20.62
C SER A 178 -11.29 -7.73 -20.36
N THR A 179 -11.64 -8.90 -19.80
CA THR A 179 -13.02 -9.24 -19.46
C THR A 179 -13.53 -8.39 -18.30
N ILE A 180 -12.72 -8.23 -17.25
CA ILE A 180 -13.06 -7.41 -16.08
C ILE A 180 -13.26 -5.95 -16.50
N GLU A 181 -12.36 -5.41 -17.33
CA GLU A 181 -12.46 -4.03 -17.78
C GLU A 181 -13.65 -3.81 -18.72
N ALA A 182 -13.95 -4.78 -19.61
CA ALA A 182 -15.14 -4.74 -20.45
C ALA A 182 -16.41 -4.66 -19.58
N HIS A 183 -16.56 -5.56 -18.60
CA HIS A 183 -17.69 -5.56 -17.68
C HIS A 183 -17.80 -4.26 -16.87
N ARG A 184 -16.67 -3.75 -16.36
CA ARG A 184 -16.64 -2.46 -15.65
C ARG A 184 -17.04 -1.29 -16.55
N SER A 185 -16.66 -1.32 -17.83
CA SER A 185 -17.02 -0.28 -18.79
C SER A 185 -18.52 -0.32 -19.11
N GLU A 186 -19.10 -1.51 -19.30
CA GLU A 186 -20.54 -1.70 -19.51
C GLU A 186 -21.35 -1.24 -18.29
N THR A 187 -20.90 -1.62 -17.09
CA THR A 187 -21.53 -1.20 -15.83
C THR A 187 -21.51 0.32 -15.68
N ARG A 188 -20.36 0.97 -15.96
CA ARG A 188 -20.25 2.44 -15.91
C ARG A 188 -21.16 3.12 -16.94
N GLN A 189 -21.29 2.54 -18.13
CA GLN A 189 -22.18 3.06 -19.17
C GLN A 189 -23.64 2.95 -18.74
N GLN A 190 -24.04 1.80 -18.21
CA GLN A 190 -25.41 1.58 -17.73
C GLN A 190 -25.76 2.52 -16.58
N GLN A 191 -24.88 2.66 -15.59
CA GLN A 191 -25.05 3.62 -14.49
C GLN A 191 -25.15 5.06 -15.00
N GLY A 192 -24.41 5.41 -16.05
CA GLY A 192 -24.51 6.73 -16.69
C GLY A 192 -25.87 6.97 -17.34
N ILE A 193 -26.43 5.97 -18.01
CA ILE A 193 -27.78 6.05 -18.62
C ILE A 193 -28.83 6.14 -17.52
N ASP A 194 -28.74 5.30 -16.50
CA ASP A 194 -29.71 5.27 -15.40
C ASP A 194 -29.71 6.61 -14.64
N ALA A 195 -28.52 7.18 -14.39
CA ALA A 195 -28.40 8.51 -13.79
C ALA A 195 -29.02 9.62 -14.65
N GLN A 196 -28.84 9.56 -15.98
CA GLN A 196 -29.48 10.51 -16.91
C GLN A 196 -31.00 10.37 -16.90
N MET A 197 -31.52 9.13 -16.88
CA MET A 197 -32.96 8.88 -16.78
C MET A 197 -33.54 9.42 -15.47
N GLN A 198 -32.87 9.18 -14.34
CA GLN A 198 -33.28 9.70 -13.04
C GLN A 198 -33.28 11.23 -13.00
N GLN A 199 -32.28 11.87 -13.61
CA GLN A 199 -32.26 13.33 -13.74
C GLN A 199 -33.40 13.85 -14.62
N ALA A 200 -33.67 13.20 -15.75
CA ALA A 200 -34.77 13.57 -16.63
C ALA A 200 -36.13 13.41 -15.94
N GLU A 201 -36.34 12.31 -15.22
CA GLU A 201 -37.55 12.07 -14.44
C GLU A 201 -37.73 13.14 -13.36
N ALA A 202 -36.70 13.42 -12.56
CA ALA A 202 -36.73 14.48 -11.55
C ALA A 202 -37.02 15.88 -12.14
N MET A 203 -36.53 16.17 -13.35
CA MET A 203 -36.87 17.41 -14.04
C MET A 203 -38.34 17.45 -14.49
N THR A 204 -38.87 16.33 -14.98
CA THR A 204 -40.29 16.25 -15.38
C THR A 204 -41.22 16.40 -14.18
N THR A 205 -40.92 15.77 -13.04
CA THR A 205 -41.73 15.90 -11.83
C THR A 205 -41.74 17.34 -11.32
N LEU A 206 -40.58 18.01 -11.29
CA LEU A 206 -40.50 19.43 -10.94
C LEU A 206 -41.29 20.32 -11.89
N ALA A 207 -41.27 20.02 -13.20
CA ALA A 207 -42.04 20.78 -14.18
C ALA A 207 -43.56 20.60 -13.98
N GLU A 208 -44.00 19.39 -13.62
CA GLU A 208 -45.40 19.11 -13.28
C GLU A 208 -45.84 19.83 -12.00
N GLU A 209 -45.02 19.83 -10.95
CA GLU A 209 -45.27 20.57 -9.71
C GLU A 209 -45.40 22.08 -9.97
N LEU A 210 -44.46 22.66 -10.72
CA LEU A 210 -44.49 24.07 -11.11
C LEU A 210 -45.73 24.41 -11.94
N ARG A 211 -46.15 23.51 -12.84
CA ARG A 211 -47.37 23.68 -13.63
C ARG A 211 -48.61 23.70 -12.75
N GLY A 212 -48.69 22.85 -11.73
CA GLY A 212 -49.78 22.84 -10.75
C GLY A 212 -49.92 24.18 -10.04
N LEU A 213 -48.81 24.74 -9.54
CA LEU A 213 -48.78 26.02 -8.83
C LEU A 213 -49.25 27.21 -9.67
N LEU A 214 -48.96 27.21 -10.98
CA LEU A 214 -49.38 28.30 -11.87
C LEU A 214 -50.89 28.27 -12.18
N THR A 215 -51.53 27.09 -12.12
CA THR A 215 -52.96 26.94 -12.43
C THR A 215 -53.89 27.29 -11.27
N GLU A 216 -53.38 27.40 -10.04
CA GLU A 216 -54.18 27.74 -8.85
C GLU A 216 -54.39 29.26 -8.64
N THR A 217 -53.99 30.12 -9.58
CA THR A 217 -54.26 31.56 -9.44
C THR A 217 -55.78 31.82 -9.42
N PRO A 218 -56.37 32.28 -8.28
CA PRO A 218 -57.80 32.48 -8.20
C PRO A 218 -58.21 33.58 -9.18
N ARG A 219 -59.05 33.21 -10.13
CA ARG A 219 -59.67 34.13 -11.10
C ARG A 219 -60.28 35.30 -10.32
N PRO A 220 -59.87 36.56 -10.55
CA PRO A 220 -60.42 37.69 -9.80
C PRO A 220 -61.92 37.78 -10.08
N THR A 221 -62.73 37.36 -9.12
CA THR A 221 -64.18 37.36 -9.23
C THR A 221 -64.67 38.81 -9.22
N GLY A 222 -65.07 39.29 -10.41
CA GLY A 222 -66.11 40.29 -10.61
C GLY A 222 -65.95 41.60 -9.84
N ARG A 223 -65.31 42.58 -10.46
CA ARG A 223 -65.45 44.00 -10.13
C ARG A 223 -66.93 44.38 -10.32
N LYS A 224 -67.69 44.55 -9.24
CA LYS A 224 -69.08 45.01 -9.30
C LYS A 224 -69.11 46.38 -9.99
N ALA A 225 -69.84 46.48 -11.09
CA ALA A 225 -70.12 47.72 -11.78
C ALA A 225 -70.92 48.64 -10.83
N SER A 226 -70.30 49.75 -10.43
CA SER A 226 -70.95 50.79 -9.66
C SER A 226 -71.68 51.73 -10.63
N THR A 227 -72.99 51.54 -10.76
CA THR A 227 -73.90 52.51 -11.40
C THR A 227 -74.12 53.69 -10.46
N LYS A 228 -73.82 54.90 -10.93
CA LYS A 228 -74.44 56.15 -10.49
C LYS A 228 -74.48 57.13 -11.65
#